data_AF-A0AA41VPX6-F1
#
_entry.id   AF-A0AA41VPX6-F1
#
_cell.length_a   1.000
_cell.length_b   1.000
_cell.length_c   1.000
_cell.angle_alpha   90.00
_cell.angle_beta   90.00
_cell.angle_gamma   90.00
#
_symmetry.space_group_name_H-M   'P 1'
#
loop_
_entity.id
_entity.type
_entity.pdbx_description
1 polymer ?
#
loop_
_entity_poly.entity_id
_entity_poly.type
_entity_poly.pdbx_seq_one_letter_code
_entity_poly.pdbx_strand_id
1 'polypeptide(L)'
;MSSYIARPLDEIKVATYEQRRETMERAEIFQSELEQKSEHPSCVKSMVRSHVYSCFWLGLPNKFCESHLSMNCKKWDMVLVNEKGVEYDTIYLPERTGLSGGWKAFALDHKLDDGDAVVFELIEPARFK
;
A
#
# COMPACT_ATOMS: atom_id res chain seq x y z
N MET A 1 5.07 23.35 -16.62
CA MET A 1 5.42 22.62 -15.38
C MET A 1 5.39 21.15 -15.72
N SER A 2 6.54 20.47 -15.76
CA SER A 2 6.58 19.04 -16.12
C SER A 2 5.96 18.24 -14.98
N SER A 3 4.80 17.61 -15.20
CA SER A 3 4.23 16.71 -14.20
C SER A 3 5.19 15.54 -14.02
N TYR A 4 5.73 15.34 -12.82
CA TYR A 4 6.54 14.19 -12.49
C TYR A 4 5.66 12.94 -12.52
N ILE A 5 5.70 12.22 -13.63
CA ILE A 5 5.03 10.94 -13.84
C ILE A 5 6.13 9.91 -14.07
N ALA A 6 6.15 8.85 -13.28
CA ALA A 6 7.22 7.86 -13.33
C ALA A 6 7.06 6.83 -14.45
N ARG A 7 5.90 6.77 -15.10
CA ARG A 7 5.63 5.93 -16.27
C ARG A 7 5.13 6.78 -17.45
N PRO A 8 5.35 6.35 -18.70
CA PRO A 8 4.79 7.02 -19.88
C PRO A 8 3.27 7.22 -19.76
N LEU A 9 2.75 8.30 -20.36
CA LEU A 9 1.32 8.67 -20.26
C LEU A 9 0.40 7.61 -20.87
N ASP A 10 0.86 6.93 -21.91
CA ASP A 10 0.20 5.85 -22.63
C ASP A 10 0.08 4.55 -21.81
N GLU A 11 0.93 4.38 -20.80
CA GLU A 11 0.85 3.25 -19.87
C GLU A 11 -0.08 3.51 -18.68
N ILE A 12 -0.65 4.71 -18.54
CA ILE A 12 -1.54 5.05 -17.42
C ILE A 12 -2.90 4.42 -17.65
N LYS A 13 -3.23 3.46 -16.80
CA LYS A 13 -4.57 2.90 -16.69
C LYS A 13 -5.38 3.68 -15.68
N VAL A 14 -6.67 3.82 -15.96
CA VAL A 14 -7.65 4.41 -15.07
C VAL A 14 -8.77 3.40 -14.94
N ALA A 15 -9.00 2.89 -13.73
CA ALA A 15 -10.07 1.94 -13.50
C ALA A 15 -11.43 2.65 -13.50
N THR A 16 -12.45 1.94 -13.99
CA THR A 16 -13.84 2.37 -13.81
C THR A 16 -14.27 2.17 -12.35
N TYR A 17 -15.39 2.80 -11.97
CA TYR A 17 -15.98 2.61 -10.65
C TYR A 17 -16.28 1.13 -10.35
N GLU A 18 -16.87 0.41 -11.31
CA GLU A 18 -17.20 -1.01 -11.15
C GLU A 18 -15.94 -1.86 -10.98
N GLN A 19 -14.91 -1.65 -11.80
CA GLN A 19 -13.64 -2.39 -11.68
C GLN A 19 -12.98 -2.17 -10.32
N ARG A 20 -13.03 -0.93 -9.80
CA ARG A 20 -12.51 -0.61 -8.48
C ARG A 20 -13.31 -1.28 -7.38
N ARG A 21 -14.65 -1.27 -7.49
CA ARG A 21 -15.54 -1.93 -6.52
C ARG A 21 -15.31 -3.44 -6.48
N GLU A 22 -15.25 -4.10 -7.63
CA GLU A 22 -14.98 -5.54 -7.75
C GLU A 22 -13.60 -5.93 -7.23
N THR A 23 -12.58 -5.09 -7.47
CA THR A 23 -11.23 -5.33 -6.97
C THR A 23 -11.15 -5.13 -5.46
N MET A 24 -11.86 -4.14 -4.92
CA MET A 24 -11.97 -3.94 -3.48
C MET A 24 -12.70 -5.10 -2.79
N GLU A 25 -13.84 -5.56 -3.31
CA GLU A 25 -14.57 -6.72 -2.78
C GLU A 25 -13.69 -7.97 -2.73
N ARG A 26 -12.93 -8.24 -3.81
CA ARG A 26 -11.99 -9.36 -3.84
C ARG A 26 -10.88 -9.24 -2.78
N ALA A 27 -10.36 -8.03 -2.59
CA ALA A 27 -9.33 -7.78 -1.58
C ALA A 27 -9.87 -7.90 -0.14
N GLU A 28 -11.12 -7.50 0.11
CA GLU A 28 -11.79 -7.65 1.42
C GLU A 28 -12.10 -9.12 1.74
N ILE A 29 -12.50 -9.92 0.75
CA ILE A 29 -12.66 -11.36 0.90
C ILE A 29 -11.31 -11.99 1.27
N PHE A 30 -10.24 -11.63 0.55
CA PHE A 30 -8.90 -12.12 0.84
C PHE A 30 -8.41 -11.69 2.23
N GLN A 31 -8.64 -10.44 2.64
CA GLN A 31 -8.36 -9.95 4.00
C GLN A 31 -9.07 -10.81 5.05
N SER A 32 -10.36 -11.08 4.86
CA SER A 32 -11.17 -11.90 5.77
C SER A 32 -10.65 -13.34 5.89
N GLU A 33 -10.19 -13.92 4.77
CA GLU A 33 -9.55 -15.24 4.77
C GLU A 33 -8.19 -15.24 5.48
N LEU A 34 -7.42 -14.15 5.37
CA LEU A 34 -6.15 -14.00 6.09
C LEU A 34 -6.38 -13.88 7.59
N GLU A 35 -7.33 -13.05 8.02
CA GLU A 35 -7.68 -12.87 9.45
C GLU A 35 -8.20 -14.16 10.11
N GLN A 36 -8.72 -15.11 9.32
CA GLN A 36 -9.09 -16.44 9.83
C GLN A 36 -7.88 -17.37 10.00
N LYS A 37 -6.81 -17.15 9.24
CA LYS A 37 -5.61 -18.02 9.19
C LYS A 37 -4.47 -17.48 10.05
N SER A 38 -4.48 -16.19 10.36
CA SER A 38 -3.41 -15.44 10.98
C SER A 38 -3.95 -14.55 12.10
N GLU A 39 -3.20 -14.42 13.18
CA GLU A 39 -3.50 -13.48 14.27
C GLU A 39 -2.96 -12.07 13.97
N HIS A 40 -2.28 -11.89 12.83
CA HIS A 40 -1.70 -10.61 12.44
C HIS A 40 -2.78 -9.64 11.93
N PRO A 41 -2.77 -8.38 12.37
CA PRO A 41 -3.72 -7.40 11.88
C PRO A 41 -3.43 -7.05 10.43
N SER A 42 -4.48 -6.91 9.63
CA SER A 42 -4.36 -6.57 8.21
C SER A 42 -5.24 -5.39 7.81
N CYS A 43 -4.95 -4.78 6.67
CA CYS A 43 -5.81 -3.76 6.09
C CYS A 43 -5.74 -3.74 4.56
N VAL A 44 -6.83 -3.36 3.92
CA VAL A 44 -6.90 -3.21 2.46
C VAL A 44 -6.74 -1.74 2.08
N LYS A 45 -5.98 -1.50 1.01
CA LYS A 45 -5.82 -0.18 0.41
C LYS A 45 -6.06 -0.23 -1.09
N SER A 46 -7.03 0.55 -1.57
CA SER A 46 -7.21 0.81 -3.00
C SER A 46 -6.18 1.83 -3.50
N MET A 47 -5.59 1.53 -4.65
CA MET A 47 -4.60 2.34 -5.35
C MET A 47 -5.29 3.39 -6.20
N VAL A 48 -4.81 4.63 -6.08
CA VAL A 48 -5.17 5.71 -6.99
C VAL A 48 -3.93 6.21 -7.72
N ARG A 49 -4.13 7.01 -8.75
CA ARG A 49 -3.06 7.52 -9.60
C ARG A 49 -1.87 8.14 -8.83
N SER A 50 -2.11 8.88 -7.75
CA SER A 50 -1.06 9.50 -6.92
C SER A 50 -0.31 8.53 -5.99
N HIS A 51 -0.74 7.28 -5.91
CA HIS A 51 -0.02 6.25 -5.18
C HIS A 51 1.00 5.56 -6.11
N VAL A 52 0.67 5.38 -7.40
CA VAL A 52 1.38 4.46 -8.29
C VAL A 52 1.99 5.09 -9.55
N TYR A 53 1.58 6.31 -9.93
CA TYR A 53 2.11 7.01 -11.12
C TYR A 53 2.82 8.33 -10.83
N SER A 54 2.36 9.06 -9.81
CA SER A 54 2.90 10.37 -9.43
C SER A 54 3.03 10.45 -7.92
N CYS A 55 3.98 11.23 -7.41
CA CYS A 55 4.27 11.46 -5.98
C CYS A 55 4.68 10.23 -5.16
N PHE A 56 4.13 9.03 -5.41
CA PHE A 56 4.40 7.79 -4.69
C PHE A 56 4.22 7.92 -3.18
N TRP A 57 3.17 8.62 -2.79
CA TRP A 57 2.75 8.75 -1.40
C TRP A 57 1.58 7.80 -1.15
N LEU A 58 1.70 6.90 -0.17
CA LEU A 58 0.63 5.95 0.16
C LEU A 58 0.08 6.22 1.57
N GLY A 59 -1.09 6.86 1.65
CA GLY A 59 -1.81 7.00 2.92
C GLY A 59 -2.47 5.68 3.34
N LEU A 60 -2.21 5.22 4.56
CA LEU A 60 -2.82 4.04 5.16
C LEU A 60 -4.10 4.41 5.94
N PRO A 61 -4.98 3.44 6.26
CA PRO A 61 -6.15 3.70 7.09
C PRO A 61 -5.75 4.20 8.49
N ASN A 62 -6.25 5.38 8.89
CA ASN A 62 -5.89 6.00 10.17
C ASN A 62 -6.16 5.09 11.37
N LYS A 63 -7.34 4.45 11.42
CA LYS A 63 -7.72 3.54 12.52
C LYS A 63 -6.76 2.36 12.65
N PHE A 64 -6.31 1.81 11.52
CA PHE A 64 -5.33 0.72 11.52
C PHE A 64 -3.98 1.19 12.07
N CYS A 65 -3.52 2.36 11.61
CA CYS A 65 -2.30 2.98 12.10
C CYS A 65 -2.35 3.25 13.61
N GLU A 66 -3.43 3.85 14.10
CA GLU A 66 -3.61 4.17 15.53
C GLU A 66 -3.64 2.92 16.42
N SER A 67 -4.19 1.82 15.93
CA SER A 67 -4.37 0.59 16.71
C SER A 67 -3.13 -0.30 16.72
N HIS A 68 -2.36 -0.32 15.62
CA HIS A 68 -1.32 -1.32 15.40
C HIS A 68 0.08 -0.74 15.15
N LEU A 69 0.19 0.53 14.76
CA LEU A 69 1.48 1.18 14.51
C LEU A 69 1.79 2.18 15.63
N SER A 70 3.05 2.18 16.09
CA SER A 70 3.50 3.11 17.13
C SER A 70 3.61 4.53 16.59
N MET A 71 2.95 5.49 17.24
CA MET A 71 2.93 6.90 16.84
C MET A 71 4.01 7.77 17.50
N ASN A 72 4.91 7.17 18.28
CA ASN A 72 5.81 7.90 19.18
C ASN A 72 7.10 8.41 18.51
N CYS A 73 7.27 8.16 17.20
CA CYS A 73 8.45 8.56 16.42
C CYS A 73 8.03 9.41 15.22
N LYS A 74 8.93 10.30 14.74
CA LYS A 74 8.65 11.14 13.56
C LYS A 74 8.67 10.38 12.23
N LYS A 75 9.47 9.32 12.16
CA LYS A 75 9.60 8.42 11.01
C LYS A 75 9.99 7.03 11.50
N TRP A 76 9.61 6.01 10.75
CA TRP A 76 9.98 4.63 11.03
C TRP A 76 10.39 3.93 9.74
N ASP A 77 11.54 3.27 9.77
CA ASP A 77 11.95 2.39 8.68
C ASP A 77 11.12 1.11 8.78
N MET A 78 10.40 0.80 7.71
CA MET A 78 9.56 -0.39 7.59
C MET A 78 9.99 -1.21 6.39
N VAL A 79 9.69 -2.50 6.40
CA VAL A 79 9.98 -3.40 5.29
C VAL A 79 8.67 -3.93 4.72
N LEU A 80 8.50 -3.83 3.40
CA LEU A 80 7.44 -4.52 2.67
C LEU A 80 8.00 -5.82 2.12
N VAL A 81 7.34 -6.94 2.37
CA VAL A 81 7.72 -8.24 1.82
C VAL A 81 6.64 -8.69 0.86
N ASN A 82 6.98 -9.06 -0.36
CA ASN A 82 5.97 -9.62 -1.27
C ASN A 82 5.79 -11.14 -1.06
N GLU A 83 4.85 -11.72 -1.81
CA GLU A 83 4.57 -13.16 -1.79
C GLU A 83 5.79 -14.04 -2.13
N LYS A 84 6.76 -13.51 -2.86
CA LYS A 84 8.00 -14.20 -3.24
C LYS A 84 9.11 -14.06 -2.19
N GLY A 85 8.86 -13.36 -1.07
CA GLY A 85 9.83 -13.11 -0.02
C GLY A 85 10.83 -11.99 -0.36
N VAL A 86 10.58 -11.20 -1.40
CA VAL A 86 11.43 -10.06 -1.75
C VAL A 86 11.09 -8.89 -0.84
N GLU A 87 12.13 -8.31 -0.23
CA GLU A 87 12.03 -7.21 0.72
C GLU A 87 12.23 -5.85 0.02
N TYR A 88 11.43 -4.87 0.41
CA TYR A 88 11.52 -3.49 -0.06
C TYR A 88 11.50 -2.56 1.14
N ASP A 89 12.60 -1.84 1.36
CA ASP A 89 12.68 -0.83 2.39
C ASP A 89 11.72 0.31 2.09
N THR A 90 10.96 0.74 3.09
CA THR A 90 10.04 1.87 3.02
C THR A 90 10.09 2.72 4.29
N ILE A 91 9.62 3.96 4.21
CA ILE A 91 9.57 4.88 5.34
C ILE A 91 8.12 5.18 5.66
N TYR A 92 7.70 4.80 6.87
CA TYR A 92 6.43 5.19 7.44
C TYR A 92 6.55 6.51 8.21
N LEU A 93 5.60 7.42 7.97
CA LEU A 93 5.49 8.70 8.65
C LEU A 93 4.21 8.72 9.50
N PRO A 94 4.31 8.53 10.83
CA PRO A 94 3.14 8.47 11.71
C PRO A 94 2.28 9.74 11.69
N GLU A 95 2.91 10.92 11.65
CA GLU A 95 2.20 12.23 11.58
C GLU A 95 1.30 12.38 10.34
N ARG A 96 1.57 11.59 9.30
CA ARG A 96 0.85 11.62 8.02
C ARG A 96 0.15 10.30 7.72
N THR A 97 0.22 9.33 8.65
CA THR A 97 -0.35 7.98 8.54
C THR A 97 -0.10 7.33 7.19
N GLY A 98 1.14 7.40 6.68
CA GLY A 98 1.42 6.91 5.33
C GLY A 98 2.87 6.53 5.07
N LEU A 99 3.06 5.76 3.99
CA LEU A 99 4.35 5.35 3.46
C LEU A 99 4.85 6.37 2.44
N SER A 100 6.15 6.63 2.48
CA SER A 100 6.84 7.61 1.64
C SER A 100 7.98 6.98 0.84
N GLY A 101 9.23 7.28 1.21
CA GLY A 101 10.41 6.73 0.56
C GLY A 101 10.33 5.21 0.50
N GLY A 102 10.69 4.61 -0.64
CA GLY A 102 10.66 3.16 -0.83
C GLY A 102 9.39 2.60 -1.47
N TRP A 103 8.21 3.18 -1.20
CA TRP A 103 6.93 2.73 -1.80
C TRP A 103 6.97 2.70 -3.34
N LYS A 104 7.65 3.68 -3.95
CA LYS A 104 7.83 3.73 -5.41
C LYS A 104 8.43 2.46 -5.99
N ALA A 105 9.46 1.89 -5.35
CA ALA A 105 10.13 0.71 -5.86
C ALA A 105 9.18 -0.49 -5.84
N PHE A 106 8.46 -0.66 -4.74
CA PHE A 106 7.44 -1.70 -4.59
C PHE A 106 6.34 -1.58 -5.66
N ALA A 107 5.77 -0.37 -5.82
CA ALA A 107 4.67 -0.14 -6.75
C ALA A 107 5.06 -0.39 -8.22
N LEU A 108 6.28 0.00 -8.61
CA LEU A 108 6.78 -0.21 -9.97
C LEU A 108 7.10 -1.67 -10.25
N ASP A 109 7.71 -2.38 -9.30
CA ASP A 109 8.08 -3.78 -9.47
C ASP A 109 6.84 -4.69 -9.58
N HIS A 110 5.81 -4.41 -8.78
CA HIS A 110 4.51 -5.09 -8.85
C HIS A 110 3.59 -4.57 -9.96
N LYS A 111 4.02 -3.56 -10.71
CA LYS A 111 3.26 -2.93 -11.81
C LYS A 111 1.86 -2.48 -11.38
N LEU A 112 1.75 -1.93 -10.17
CA LEU A 112 0.47 -1.46 -9.64
C LEU A 112 -0.09 -0.32 -10.50
N ASP A 113 -1.40 -0.37 -10.70
CA ASP A 113 -2.19 0.58 -11.50
C ASP A 113 -3.30 1.23 -10.68
N ASP A 114 -3.93 2.28 -11.24
CA ASP A 114 -5.10 2.89 -10.63
C ASP A 114 -6.26 1.87 -10.60
N GLY A 115 -6.88 1.71 -9.43
CA GLY A 115 -7.96 0.75 -9.21
C GLY A 115 -7.52 -0.59 -8.65
N ASP A 116 -6.22 -0.91 -8.64
CA ASP A 116 -5.72 -2.07 -7.94
C ASP A 116 -5.96 -1.95 -6.43
N ALA A 117 -5.93 -3.07 -5.72
CA ALA A 117 -6.01 -3.10 -4.26
C ALA A 117 -4.85 -3.94 -3.72
N VAL A 118 -4.25 -3.45 -2.63
CA VAL A 118 -3.18 -4.13 -1.91
C VAL A 118 -3.68 -4.42 -0.50
N VAL A 119 -3.48 -5.65 -0.05
CA VAL A 119 -3.73 -6.06 1.33
C VAL A 119 -2.40 -6.06 2.06
N PHE A 120 -2.32 -5.34 3.17
CA PHE A 120 -1.13 -5.28 4.01
C PHE A 120 -1.40 -6.07 5.29
N GLU A 121 -0.58 -7.09 5.56
CA GLU A 121 -0.59 -7.85 6.81
C GLU A 121 0.62 -7.43 7.66
N LEU A 122 0.39 -6.95 8.88
CA LEU A 122 1.46 -6.54 9.79
C LEU A 122 2.01 -7.75 10.55
N ILE A 123 3.02 -8.40 9.96
CA ILE A 123 3.63 -9.61 10.53
C ILE A 123 4.63 -9.32 11.66
N GLU A 124 5.26 -8.14 11.65
CA GLU A 124 6.14 -7.64 12.72
C GLU A 124 5.93 -6.13 12.91
N PRO A 125 6.34 -5.51 14.04
CA PRO A 125 6.06 -4.09 14.31
C PRO A 125 6.48 -3.09 13.22
N ALA A 126 7.49 -3.44 12.42
CA ALA A 126 8.00 -2.62 11.32
C ALA A 126 7.99 -3.37 9.98
N ARG A 127 7.13 -4.39 9.82
CA ARG A 127 7.16 -5.27 8.65
C ARG A 127 5.77 -5.63 8.16
N PHE A 128 5.49 -5.26 6.92
CA PHE A 128 4.30 -5.69 6.20
C PHE A 128 4.62 -6.84 5.25
N LYS A 129 3.64 -7.72 5.08
CA LYS A 129 3.57 -8.71 4.02
C LYS A 129 2.36 -8.45 3.12
#